data_AF-A0A9R1PDW6-F1
#
_entry.id   AF-A0A9R1PDW6-F1
#
_cell.length_a   1.000
_cell.length_b   1.000
_cell.length_c   1.000
_cell.angle_alpha   90.00
_cell.angle_beta   90.00
_cell.angle_gamma   90.00
#
_symmetry.space_group_name_H-M   'P 1'
#
loop_
_entity.id
_entity.type
_entity.pdbx_description
1 polymer ?
#
loop_
_entity_poly.entity_id
_entity_poly.type
_entity_poly.pdbx_seq_one_letter_code
_entity_poly.pdbx_strand_id
1 'polypeptide(L)'
;MDSLATSTARRWALCALLCLCLFSAGLLLGSRPFFFPALLPPPWEHFSRLQQQPALRPPPHAATAAAYHDHDDSMAPAPDAGSGYPGSDEELAAAPAPAPASDGDGERRECDVFDGSWVRDPARYPLYEAAECPFLSDQVTCRRNGRPDAGYEQWRWQPRGCGGGARLDGAGALEQLRNRRVVFVGDSLNRNMWESLACILYTALPDRSRARVHHASSEHKIFRAMDYNCSVEFFWSPFLVQLETKQDRTKVLKLDQLPAMLQQVIGADVLVFNTGHWWTHTGKLRAWDHLERNGMLVKMEGEEAFSRALRTWARWVDHNVDQTRTRVFFRSVSPEHKGANWCYNQTAPIAAEEAIVPWFPKSMVSIVEGSIRSMRTPATYLNITRLSELRIDAHPSVYSINRDGKPLSLEQRRQPVVYADCSHWCLPGLPDTWNVLLLASLTRHPSSNLHL
;
A
#
# COMPACT_ATOMS: atom_id res chain seq x y z
N MET A 1 -36.43 -75.85 31.34
CA MET A 1 -36.31 -74.42 31.01
C MET A 1 -35.30 -73.72 31.94
N ASP A 2 -34.13 -74.33 32.23
CA ASP A 2 -33.14 -73.76 33.17
C ASP A 2 -31.69 -73.78 32.66
N SER A 3 -31.48 -73.80 31.34
CA SER A 3 -30.13 -73.81 30.75
C SER A 3 -29.79 -72.59 29.88
N LEU A 4 -30.69 -71.62 29.72
CA LEU A 4 -30.42 -70.38 28.96
C LEU A 4 -30.27 -69.12 29.83
N ALA A 5 -30.67 -69.14 31.12
CA ALA A 5 -30.56 -67.99 32.00
C ALA A 5 -29.16 -67.80 32.63
N THR A 6 -28.32 -68.84 32.65
CA THR A 6 -26.96 -68.81 33.23
C THR A 6 -25.88 -68.30 32.25
N SER A 7 -26.20 -68.21 30.94
CA SER A 7 -25.28 -67.73 29.90
C SER A 7 -25.24 -66.19 29.80
N THR A 8 -26.37 -65.52 30.03
CA THR A 8 -26.47 -64.06 29.95
C THR A 8 -25.88 -63.38 31.19
N ALA A 9 -26.11 -63.88 32.42
CA ALA A 9 -25.53 -63.30 33.64
C ALA A 9 -23.99 -63.35 33.67
N ARG A 10 -23.37 -64.42 33.12
CA ARG A 10 -21.90 -64.52 32.99
C ARG A 10 -21.31 -63.53 31.98
N ARG A 11 -22.04 -63.20 30.90
CA ARG A 11 -21.57 -62.25 29.87
C ARG A 11 -21.59 -60.80 30.35
N TRP A 12 -22.59 -60.42 31.17
CA TRP A 12 -22.65 -59.07 31.78
C TRP A 12 -21.63 -58.88 32.91
N ALA A 13 -21.37 -59.92 33.72
CA ALA A 13 -20.34 -59.88 34.76
C ALA A 13 -18.91 -59.76 34.18
N LEU A 14 -18.62 -60.43 33.05
CA LEU A 14 -17.34 -60.33 32.35
C LEU A 14 -17.14 -58.95 31.69
N CYS A 15 -18.19 -58.32 31.14
CA CYS A 15 -18.10 -56.95 30.62
C CYS A 15 -17.93 -55.89 31.72
N ALA A 16 -18.57 -56.06 32.88
CA ALA A 16 -18.42 -55.14 34.02
C ALA A 16 -17.02 -55.23 34.65
N LEU A 17 -16.44 -56.44 34.76
CA LEU A 17 -15.06 -56.65 35.22
C LEU A 17 -14.02 -56.10 34.23
N LEU A 18 -14.25 -56.23 32.91
CA LEU A 18 -13.39 -55.60 31.89
C LEU A 18 -13.46 -54.07 31.91
N CYS A 19 -14.63 -53.48 32.15
CA CYS A 19 -14.76 -52.02 32.28
C CYS A 19 -14.10 -51.48 33.57
N LEU A 20 -14.20 -52.21 34.70
CA LEU A 20 -13.54 -51.83 35.96
C LEU A 20 -12.01 -51.98 35.90
N CYS A 21 -11.48 -52.97 35.17
CA CYS A 21 -10.04 -53.11 34.93
C CYS A 21 -9.48 -52.02 33.98
N LEU A 22 -10.27 -51.57 33.00
CA LEU A 22 -9.86 -50.47 32.10
C LEU A 22 -9.92 -49.09 32.79
N PHE A 23 -10.86 -48.88 33.72
CA PHE A 23 -10.93 -47.63 34.51
C PHE A 23 -9.83 -47.54 35.58
N SER A 24 -9.44 -48.67 36.19
CA SER A 24 -8.35 -48.71 37.18
C SER A 24 -6.94 -48.65 36.55
N ALA A 25 -6.76 -49.14 35.32
CA ALA A 25 -5.55 -48.90 34.54
C ALA A 25 -5.40 -47.41 34.12
N GLY A 26 -6.51 -46.70 33.90
CA GLY A 26 -6.53 -45.28 33.58
C GLY A 26 -6.19 -44.34 34.76
N LEU A 27 -6.44 -44.78 36.00
CA LEU A 27 -6.18 -43.99 37.21
C LEU A 27 -4.78 -44.21 37.83
N LEU A 28 -4.05 -45.26 37.45
CA LEU A 28 -2.66 -45.49 37.88
C LEU A 28 -1.61 -45.01 36.87
N LEU A 29 -2.03 -44.58 35.67
CA LEU A 29 -1.17 -43.91 34.69
C LEU A 29 -1.26 -42.37 34.75
N GLY A 30 -2.12 -41.84 35.63
CA GLY A 30 -2.34 -40.41 35.85
C GLY A 30 -1.64 -39.87 37.09
N SER A 31 -0.31 -40.01 37.20
CA SER A 31 0.52 -39.21 38.14
C SER A 31 2.01 -39.50 37.97
N ARG A 32 2.58 -39.07 36.84
CA ARG A 32 4.01 -38.71 36.74
C ARG A 32 4.13 -37.44 35.90
N PRO A 33 4.90 -36.43 36.34
CA PRO A 33 5.12 -35.24 35.53
C PRO A 33 5.95 -35.68 34.32
N PHE A 34 5.35 -35.60 33.14
CA PHE A 34 6.11 -35.68 31.90
C PHE A 34 7.00 -34.44 31.83
N PHE A 35 8.26 -34.60 32.20
CA PHE A 35 9.33 -33.74 31.73
C PHE A 35 9.34 -33.86 30.21
N PHE A 36 8.76 -32.88 29.52
CA PHE A 36 9.10 -32.64 28.12
C PHE A 36 10.59 -32.32 28.08
N PRO A 37 11.43 -33.06 27.32
CA PRO A 37 12.67 -32.45 26.87
C PRO A 37 12.24 -31.20 26.10
N ALA A 38 12.79 -30.04 26.47
CA ALA A 38 12.51 -28.78 25.82
C ALA A 38 12.60 -28.99 24.30
N LEU A 39 11.45 -29.01 23.64
CA LEU A 39 11.36 -29.05 22.20
C LEU A 39 12.09 -27.81 21.71
N LEU A 40 13.19 -28.03 21.00
CA LEU A 40 13.88 -26.99 20.25
C LEU A 40 12.82 -26.21 19.44
N PRO A 41 12.84 -24.87 19.48
CA PRO A 41 11.88 -24.07 18.73
C PRO A 41 11.96 -24.41 17.23
N PRO A 42 10.82 -24.38 16.51
CA PRO A 42 10.78 -24.65 15.07
C PRO A 42 11.66 -23.65 14.28
N PRO A 43 12.22 -24.03 13.10
CA PRO A 43 13.39 -23.37 12.51
C PRO A 43 13.18 -21.97 11.89
N TRP A 44 12.10 -21.27 12.22
CA TRP A 44 11.79 -19.95 11.66
C TRP A 44 12.24 -18.78 12.55
N GLU A 45 12.82 -19.05 13.73
CA GLU A 45 13.32 -18.03 14.69
C GLU A 45 14.80 -17.64 14.50
N HIS A 46 15.47 -18.05 13.41
CA HIS A 46 16.91 -17.78 13.26
C HIS A 46 17.26 -16.46 12.53
N PHE A 47 16.27 -15.67 12.10
CA PHE A 47 16.49 -14.44 11.32
C PHE A 47 16.02 -13.13 12.00
N SER A 48 15.80 -13.14 13.33
CA SER A 48 15.38 -11.94 14.07
C SER A 48 16.38 -11.48 15.15
N ARG A 49 17.54 -12.13 15.30
CA ARG A 49 18.53 -11.82 16.36
C ARG A 49 19.89 -11.31 15.88
N LEU A 50 19.97 -10.74 14.68
CA LEU A 50 21.16 -10.00 14.23
C LEU A 50 20.89 -8.49 14.00
N GLN A 51 19.78 -7.95 14.49
CA GLN A 51 19.47 -6.51 14.44
C GLN A 51 19.22 -5.85 15.80
N GLN A 52 19.41 -6.57 16.91
CA GLN A 52 19.34 -6.00 18.27
C GLN A 52 20.72 -6.04 18.93
N GLN A 53 21.63 -5.19 18.44
CA GLN A 53 22.66 -4.62 19.31
C GLN A 53 22.21 -3.22 19.73
N PRO A 54 22.17 -2.89 21.02
CA PRO A 54 21.92 -1.53 21.46
C PRO A 54 23.07 -0.64 20.98
N ALA A 55 22.74 0.45 20.28
CA ALA A 55 23.69 1.48 19.92
C ALA A 55 24.40 1.99 21.18
N LEU A 56 25.73 1.82 21.22
CA LEU A 56 26.60 2.45 22.20
C LEU A 56 26.43 3.97 22.10
N ARG A 57 26.19 4.62 23.25
CA ARG A 57 26.08 6.08 23.37
C ARG A 57 27.34 6.77 22.83
N PRO A 58 27.24 7.85 22.04
CA PRO A 58 28.38 8.71 21.77
C PRO A 58 28.78 9.49 23.05
N PRO A 59 30.07 9.82 23.23
CA PRO A 59 30.54 10.58 24.39
C PRO A 59 30.12 12.06 24.30
N PRO A 60 30.01 12.78 25.44
CA PRO A 60 29.64 14.18 25.43
C PRO A 60 30.81 15.03 24.93
N HIS A 61 30.55 15.90 23.95
CA HIS A 61 31.49 16.95 23.57
C HIS A 61 31.56 18.00 24.69
N ALA A 62 32.80 18.25 25.11
CA ALA A 62 33.17 19.27 26.09
C ALA A 62 32.85 20.68 25.54
N ALA A 63 32.10 21.44 26.32
CA ALA A 63 32.02 22.89 26.18
C ALA A 63 33.23 23.49 26.90
N THR A 64 34.17 24.08 26.16
CA THR A 64 35.19 24.96 26.71
C THR A 64 34.63 26.37 26.80
N ALA A 65 34.46 26.84 28.02
CA ALA A 65 34.28 28.24 28.35
C ALA A 65 35.62 28.98 28.19
N ALA A 66 35.57 30.18 27.60
CA ALA A 66 36.59 31.20 27.79
C ALA A 66 35.89 32.53 28.14
N ALA A 67 36.11 32.89 29.39
CA ALA A 67 35.79 34.08 30.13
C ALA A 67 36.28 35.43 29.53
N TYR A 68 35.44 36.45 29.74
CA TYR A 68 35.75 37.83 30.16
C TYR A 68 36.48 38.81 29.20
N HIS A 69 35.81 39.92 28.86
CA HIS A 69 36.13 41.21 29.49
C HIS A 69 34.94 42.18 29.49
N ASP A 70 34.84 42.85 30.62
CA ASP A 70 33.85 43.81 31.12
C ASP A 70 34.22 45.25 30.69
N HIS A 71 33.23 46.11 30.43
CA HIS A 71 33.18 47.50 30.93
C HIS A 71 31.92 48.25 30.44
N ASP A 72 30.99 48.39 31.38
CA ASP A 72 30.43 49.64 31.96
C ASP A 72 29.74 50.73 31.10
N ASP A 73 28.49 50.97 31.52
CA ASP A 73 27.84 52.24 31.84
C ASP A 73 27.73 53.38 30.82
N SER A 74 26.48 53.76 30.45
CA SER A 74 25.72 54.84 31.15
C SER A 74 24.62 55.51 30.31
N MET A 75 23.46 55.68 30.97
CA MET A 75 22.47 56.78 30.94
C MET A 75 22.19 57.61 29.66
N ALA A 76 20.89 57.65 29.31
CA ALA A 76 20.22 58.77 28.61
C ALA A 76 20.23 60.06 29.46
N PRO A 77 20.00 61.29 28.93
CA PRO A 77 18.66 61.71 28.42
C PRO A 77 18.67 62.75 27.26
N ALA A 78 17.47 63.00 26.69
CA ALA A 78 17.14 64.18 25.86
C ALA A 78 16.87 65.42 26.77
N PRO A 79 16.83 66.69 26.29
CA PRO A 79 15.71 67.21 25.46
C PRO A 79 15.96 68.43 24.52
N ASP A 80 14.97 68.66 23.65
CA ASP A 80 14.32 69.89 23.12
C ASP A 80 14.99 71.16 22.52
N ALA A 81 14.17 71.74 21.59
CA ALA A 81 14.07 73.10 21.04
C ALA A 81 15.04 73.49 19.90
N GLY A 82 14.67 74.18 18.81
CA GLY A 82 13.41 74.80 18.36
C GLY A 82 13.73 75.93 17.34
N SER A 83 12.98 76.04 16.25
CA SER A 83 12.76 77.23 15.37
C SER A 83 11.97 76.76 14.12
N GLY A 84 10.96 77.42 13.54
CA GLY A 84 10.34 78.73 13.69
C GLY A 84 10.06 79.31 12.29
N TYR A 85 8.77 79.60 11.98
CA TYR A 85 8.20 80.40 10.83
C TYR A 85 7.81 79.67 9.51
N PRO A 86 6.90 80.25 8.69
CA PRO A 86 5.46 80.40 8.91
C PRO A 86 4.62 79.82 7.75
N GLY A 87 3.31 79.63 7.98
CA GLY A 87 2.37 79.15 6.97
C GLY A 87 1.80 80.25 6.07
N SER A 88 1.46 79.89 4.84
CA SER A 88 0.09 79.71 4.36
C SER A 88 0.16 79.19 2.92
N ASP A 89 -0.66 78.20 2.56
CA ASP A 89 -1.52 78.19 1.37
C ASP A 89 -1.99 76.76 1.05
N GLU A 90 -3.31 76.62 1.10
CA GLU A 90 -4.20 75.78 0.29
C GLU A 90 -4.03 74.25 0.17
N GLU A 91 -5.13 73.61 0.60
CA GLU A 91 -5.83 72.46 -0.01
C GLU A 91 -5.34 71.02 0.22
N LEU A 92 -6.20 70.27 0.92
CA LEU A 92 -6.12 68.83 1.14
C LEU A 92 -6.13 68.04 -0.19
N ALA A 93 -5.04 67.34 -0.49
CA ALA A 93 -5.04 66.17 -1.35
C ALA A 93 -4.35 65.00 -0.62
N ALA A 94 -5.04 63.86 -0.56
CA ALA A 94 -4.65 62.67 0.18
C ALA A 94 -3.28 62.13 -0.25
N ALA A 95 -2.46 61.73 0.74
CA ALA A 95 -1.18 61.07 0.50
C ALA A 95 -1.37 59.72 -0.23
N PRO A 96 -0.48 59.37 -1.18
CA PRO A 96 -0.57 58.12 -1.92
C PRO A 96 -0.35 56.93 -0.99
N ALA A 97 -1.18 55.90 -1.16
CA ALA A 97 -1.11 54.64 -0.43
C ALA A 97 0.29 54.02 -0.55
N PRO A 98 0.78 53.33 0.50
CA PRO A 98 2.06 52.63 0.44
C PRO A 98 2.01 51.60 -0.69
N ALA A 99 3.06 51.59 -1.51
CA ALA A 99 3.22 50.67 -2.62
C ALA A 99 3.03 49.22 -2.14
N PRO A 100 2.39 48.35 -2.95
CA PRO A 100 2.27 46.94 -2.59
C PRO A 100 3.67 46.39 -2.38
N ALA A 101 3.88 45.74 -1.24
CA ALA A 101 5.08 44.98 -0.97
C ALA A 101 5.36 44.10 -2.20
N SER A 102 6.54 44.27 -2.78
CA SER A 102 7.03 43.38 -3.81
C SER A 102 6.88 41.96 -3.29
N ASP A 103 6.03 41.17 -3.96
CA ASP A 103 6.03 39.72 -3.82
C ASP A 103 7.47 39.28 -4.05
N GLY A 104 8.18 39.02 -2.95
CA GLY A 104 9.42 38.27 -3.03
C GLY A 104 9.07 36.95 -3.69
N ASP A 105 9.84 36.59 -4.72
CA ASP A 105 9.89 35.26 -5.29
C ASP A 105 10.26 34.25 -4.19
N GLY A 106 9.29 33.93 -3.34
CA GLY A 106 9.28 32.71 -2.59
C GLY A 106 8.97 31.64 -3.61
N GLU A 107 9.98 30.85 -3.97
CA GLU A 107 9.80 29.57 -4.65
C GLU A 107 8.49 28.95 -4.15
N ARG A 108 7.48 28.82 -5.02
CA ARG A 108 6.25 28.11 -4.66
C ARG A 108 6.68 26.70 -4.28
N ARG A 109 6.87 26.45 -2.98
CA ARG A 109 7.23 25.14 -2.46
C ARG A 109 6.21 24.17 -3.04
N GLU A 110 6.68 23.32 -3.93
CA GLU A 110 5.84 22.38 -4.63
C GLU A 110 5.24 21.46 -3.56
N CYS A 111 3.92 21.51 -3.37
CA CYS A 111 3.30 20.79 -2.26
C CYS A 111 3.37 19.27 -2.46
N ASP A 112 3.98 18.54 -1.53
CA ASP A 112 3.95 17.08 -1.54
C ASP A 112 2.54 16.57 -1.19
N VAL A 113 1.86 15.96 -2.16
CA VAL A 113 0.52 15.39 -1.97
C VAL A 113 0.52 14.11 -1.13
N PHE A 114 1.69 13.51 -0.91
CA PHE A 114 1.89 12.29 -0.14
C PHE A 114 2.24 12.54 1.33
N ASP A 115 2.52 13.79 1.73
CA ASP A 115 2.68 14.21 3.12
C ASP A 115 1.38 14.86 3.65
N GLY A 116 0.87 14.36 4.77
CA GLY A 116 -0.48 14.69 5.23
C GLY A 116 -0.97 13.81 6.37
N SER A 117 -2.28 13.78 6.55
CA SER A 117 -2.93 12.95 7.57
C SER A 117 -4.29 12.41 7.10
N TRP A 118 -4.73 11.33 7.72
CA TRP A 118 -6.08 10.81 7.54
C TRP A 118 -7.09 11.61 8.36
N VAL A 119 -8.15 12.05 7.70
CA VAL A 119 -9.27 12.76 8.32
C VAL A 119 -10.57 12.03 8.01
N ARG A 120 -11.45 11.94 9.01
CA ARG A 120 -12.77 11.34 8.81
C ARG A 120 -13.69 12.31 8.08
N ASP A 121 -14.35 11.85 7.02
CA ASP A 121 -15.20 12.68 6.15
C ASP A 121 -16.46 11.91 5.68
N PRO A 122 -17.37 11.54 6.60
CA PRO A 122 -18.52 10.69 6.29
C PRO A 122 -19.56 11.39 5.40
N ALA A 123 -19.43 12.70 5.20
CA ALA A 123 -20.30 13.47 4.32
C ALA A 123 -19.95 13.29 2.83
N ARG A 124 -18.73 12.85 2.53
CA ARG A 124 -18.20 12.72 1.16
C ARG A 124 -17.62 11.35 0.83
N TYR A 125 -17.40 10.51 1.84
CA TYR A 125 -16.80 9.19 1.70
C TYR A 125 -17.74 8.09 2.21
N PRO A 126 -17.79 6.93 1.52
CA PRO A 126 -16.96 6.56 0.36
C PRO A 126 -17.31 7.33 -0.92
N LEU A 127 -16.40 7.33 -1.91
CA LEU A 127 -16.63 8.00 -3.20
C LEU A 127 -17.75 7.35 -4.04
N TYR A 128 -18.09 6.11 -3.71
CA TYR A 128 -19.11 5.28 -4.36
C TYR A 128 -19.56 4.17 -3.41
N GLU A 129 -20.73 3.59 -3.62
CA GLU A 129 -21.14 2.37 -2.91
C GLU A 129 -20.69 1.11 -3.67
N ALA A 130 -20.10 0.13 -2.98
CA ALA A 130 -19.61 -1.11 -3.62
C ALA A 130 -20.69 -1.85 -4.42
N ALA A 131 -21.94 -1.78 -3.96
CA ALA A 131 -23.08 -2.44 -4.60
C ALA A 131 -23.40 -1.87 -6.00
N GLU A 132 -22.95 -0.66 -6.31
CA GLU A 132 -23.16 -0.03 -7.61
C GLU A 132 -22.20 -0.57 -8.68
N CYS A 133 -21.09 -1.21 -8.30
CA CYS A 133 -20.07 -1.68 -9.24
C CYS A 133 -20.13 -3.20 -9.43
N PRO A 134 -20.79 -3.71 -10.49
CA PRO A 134 -21.03 -5.14 -10.66
C PRO A 134 -19.78 -5.97 -10.97
N PHE A 135 -18.66 -5.31 -11.28
CA PHE A 135 -17.40 -5.93 -11.68
C PHE A 135 -16.37 -6.02 -10.55
N LEU A 136 -16.65 -5.46 -9.37
CA LEU A 136 -15.77 -5.63 -8.21
C LEU A 136 -15.67 -7.11 -7.84
N SER A 137 -14.45 -7.62 -7.76
CA SER A 137 -14.20 -9.02 -7.43
C SER A 137 -14.58 -9.33 -5.99
N ASP A 138 -14.97 -10.59 -5.74
CA ASP A 138 -15.28 -11.05 -4.38
C ASP A 138 -14.09 -10.90 -3.43
N GLN A 139 -12.85 -10.76 -3.91
CA GLN A 139 -11.68 -10.55 -3.07
C GLN A 139 -11.74 -9.22 -2.29
N VAL A 140 -12.39 -8.19 -2.86
CA VAL A 140 -12.32 -6.81 -2.35
C VAL A 140 -13.66 -6.27 -1.86
N THR A 141 -14.77 -6.96 -2.12
CA THR A 141 -16.11 -6.53 -1.69
C THR A 141 -16.43 -6.94 -0.24
N CYS A 142 -15.73 -6.34 0.73
CA CYS A 142 -15.76 -6.75 2.13
C CYS A 142 -17.17 -6.73 2.76
N ARG A 143 -17.96 -5.67 2.53
CA ARG A 143 -19.34 -5.59 3.04
C ARG A 143 -20.24 -6.67 2.43
N ARG A 144 -20.12 -6.93 1.11
CA ARG A 144 -20.82 -8.04 0.44
C ARG A 144 -20.41 -9.40 1.03
N ASN A 145 -19.15 -9.52 1.44
CA ASN A 145 -18.64 -10.69 2.13
C ASN A 145 -19.04 -10.74 3.61
N GLY A 146 -19.85 -9.80 4.13
CA GLY A 146 -20.38 -9.82 5.48
C GLY A 146 -19.49 -9.16 6.53
N ARG A 147 -18.60 -8.25 6.13
CA ARG A 147 -17.91 -7.35 7.07
C ARG A 147 -18.94 -6.45 7.77
N PRO A 148 -19.00 -6.45 9.12
CA PRO A 148 -20.06 -5.75 9.85
C PRO A 148 -19.80 -4.25 10.02
N ASP A 149 -18.54 -3.82 10.08
CA ASP A 149 -18.14 -2.42 10.18
C ASP A 149 -17.97 -1.78 8.80
N ALA A 150 -18.25 -0.48 8.69
CA ALA A 150 -18.07 0.32 7.48
C ALA A 150 -17.28 1.63 7.72
N GLY A 151 -16.79 1.84 8.96
CA GLY A 151 -16.08 3.07 9.33
C GLY A 151 -14.79 3.30 8.54
N TYR A 152 -14.15 2.22 8.07
CA TYR A 152 -12.93 2.28 7.24
C TYR A 152 -13.17 2.97 5.88
N GLU A 153 -14.42 3.00 5.39
CA GLU A 153 -14.80 3.61 4.10
C GLU A 153 -14.84 5.15 4.19
N GLN A 154 -14.88 5.72 5.40
CA GLN A 154 -15.18 7.14 5.66
C GLN A 154 -13.93 8.01 5.90
N TRP A 155 -12.76 7.53 5.49
CA TRP A 155 -11.49 8.23 5.68
C TRP A 155 -10.99 8.84 4.38
N ARG A 156 -10.58 10.10 4.46
CA ARG A 156 -9.99 10.88 3.39
C ARG A 156 -8.57 11.27 3.74
N TRP A 157 -7.66 11.19 2.77
CA TRP A 157 -6.32 11.76 2.92
C TRP A 157 -6.35 13.28 2.76
N GLN A 158 -5.72 13.99 3.70
CA GLN A 158 -5.59 15.45 3.67
C GLN A 158 -4.10 15.81 3.55
N PRO A 159 -3.62 16.13 2.34
CA PRO A 159 -2.26 16.63 2.16
C PRO A 159 -2.02 17.90 2.97
N ARG A 160 -0.84 18.01 3.56
CA ARG A 160 -0.39 19.17 4.32
C ARG A 160 0.10 20.26 3.35
N GLY A 161 -0.32 21.51 3.55
CA GLY A 161 0.20 22.64 2.77
C GLY A 161 -0.30 22.75 1.32
N CYS A 162 -1.18 21.87 0.83
CA CYS A 162 -1.64 21.89 -0.58
C CYS A 162 -2.92 22.72 -0.81
N GLY A 163 -3.30 23.63 0.10
CA GLY A 163 -4.54 24.43 -0.03
C GLY A 163 -5.84 23.61 -0.14
N GLY A 164 -5.81 22.34 0.29
CA GLY A 164 -6.94 21.39 0.12
C GLY A 164 -6.93 20.58 -1.19
N GLY A 165 -5.88 20.69 -2.01
CA GLY A 165 -5.80 20.28 -3.42
C GLY A 165 -5.58 18.80 -3.76
N ALA A 166 -6.27 17.87 -3.09
CA ALA A 166 -6.44 16.50 -3.61
C ALA A 166 -7.93 16.13 -3.59
N ARG A 167 -8.77 17.05 -4.05
CA ARG A 167 -10.22 16.83 -4.16
C ARG A 167 -10.55 16.63 -5.62
N LEU A 168 -10.83 15.40 -5.98
CA LEU A 168 -11.38 15.07 -7.28
C LEU A 168 -12.52 14.08 -7.06
N ASP A 169 -13.73 14.48 -7.43
CA ASP A 169 -14.87 13.59 -7.49
C ASP A 169 -14.84 12.78 -8.81
N GLY A 170 -15.70 11.77 -8.92
CA GLY A 170 -15.69 10.89 -10.09
C GLY A 170 -16.00 11.61 -11.42
N ALA A 171 -16.80 12.68 -11.40
CA ALA A 171 -17.10 13.47 -12.59
C ALA A 171 -15.88 14.25 -13.07
N GLY A 172 -15.16 14.90 -12.15
CA GLY A 172 -13.87 15.53 -12.44
C GLY A 172 -12.84 14.53 -12.95
N ALA A 173 -12.81 13.31 -12.40
CA ALA A 173 -11.92 12.24 -12.86
C ALA A 173 -12.23 11.79 -14.29
N LEU A 174 -13.51 11.65 -14.65
CA LEU A 174 -13.92 11.32 -16.01
C LEU A 174 -13.48 12.39 -17.02
N GLU A 175 -13.68 13.68 -16.71
CA GLU A 175 -13.24 14.78 -17.58
C GLU A 175 -11.71 14.84 -17.70
N GLN A 176 -10.99 14.68 -16.59
CA GLN A 176 -9.53 14.69 -16.60
C GLN A 176 -8.95 13.55 -17.46
N LEU A 177 -9.62 12.40 -17.49
CA LEU A 177 -9.23 11.22 -18.26
C LEU A 177 -9.89 11.13 -19.64
N ARG A 178 -10.62 12.17 -20.07
CA ARG A 178 -11.23 12.21 -21.40
C ARG A 178 -10.16 12.06 -22.49
N ASN A 179 -10.44 11.21 -23.48
CA ASN A 179 -9.51 10.84 -24.56
C ASN A 179 -8.19 10.23 -24.08
N ARG A 180 -8.15 9.64 -22.88
CA ARG A 180 -6.95 9.01 -22.34
C ARG A 180 -7.10 7.51 -22.16
N ARG A 181 -6.00 6.81 -22.42
CA ARG A 181 -5.77 5.41 -22.07
C ARG A 181 -4.84 5.33 -20.85
N VAL A 182 -5.40 4.89 -19.72
CA VAL A 182 -4.68 4.63 -18.47
C VAL A 182 -4.40 3.12 -18.38
N VAL A 183 -3.16 2.74 -18.12
CA VAL A 183 -2.77 1.33 -18.03
C VAL A 183 -2.00 1.06 -16.74
N PHE A 184 -2.56 0.20 -15.91
CA PHE A 184 -1.90 -0.38 -14.74
C PHE A 184 -1.15 -1.65 -15.15
N VAL A 185 0.10 -1.77 -14.74
CA VAL A 185 0.93 -2.96 -14.96
C VAL A 185 1.55 -3.37 -13.65
N GLY A 186 1.38 -4.63 -13.24
CA GLY A 186 1.99 -5.08 -11.99
C GLY A 186 1.29 -6.27 -11.35
N ASP A 187 1.31 -6.28 -10.02
CA ASP A 187 0.77 -7.36 -9.20
C ASP A 187 -0.71 -7.16 -8.83
N SER A 188 -1.20 -7.99 -7.92
CA SER A 188 -2.60 -7.96 -7.47
C SER A 188 -2.99 -6.66 -6.76
N LEU A 189 -2.04 -5.86 -6.27
CA LEU A 189 -2.33 -4.58 -5.63
C LEU A 189 -2.58 -3.49 -6.68
N ASN A 190 -1.93 -3.55 -7.85
CA ASN A 190 -2.34 -2.69 -8.98
C ASN A 190 -3.67 -3.12 -9.57
N ARG A 191 -3.99 -4.42 -9.55
CA ARG A 191 -5.36 -4.88 -9.88
C ARG A 191 -6.38 -4.29 -8.92
N ASN A 192 -6.06 -4.25 -7.63
CA ASN A 192 -6.90 -3.63 -6.60
C ASN A 192 -7.14 -2.13 -6.86
N MET A 193 -6.09 -1.41 -7.26
CA MET A 193 -6.15 0.01 -7.65
C MET A 193 -6.93 0.22 -8.96
N TRP A 194 -6.80 -0.68 -9.93
CA TRP A 194 -7.60 -0.68 -11.16
C TRP A 194 -9.10 -0.90 -10.88
N GLU A 195 -9.47 -1.86 -10.03
CA GLU A 195 -10.87 -2.12 -9.64
C GLU A 195 -11.49 -0.88 -8.99
N SER A 196 -10.72 -0.19 -8.14
CA SER A 196 -11.11 1.10 -7.54
C SER A 196 -11.34 2.18 -8.59
N LEU A 197 -10.37 2.46 -9.47
CA LEU A 197 -10.50 3.54 -10.45
C LEU A 197 -11.66 3.28 -11.40
N ALA A 198 -11.80 2.05 -11.88
CA ALA A 198 -12.91 1.66 -12.75
C ALA A 198 -14.27 1.92 -12.06
N CYS A 199 -14.37 1.67 -10.74
CA CYS A 199 -15.61 1.90 -9.99
C CYS A 199 -15.89 3.39 -9.72
N ILE A 200 -14.87 4.19 -9.40
CA ILE A 200 -14.96 5.66 -9.30
C ILE A 200 -15.51 6.25 -10.60
N LEU A 201 -14.97 5.82 -11.75
CA LEU A 201 -15.40 6.31 -13.05
C LEU A 201 -16.78 5.77 -13.44
N TYR A 202 -17.05 4.48 -13.21
CA TYR A 202 -18.33 3.85 -13.55
C TYR A 202 -19.51 4.51 -12.84
N THR A 203 -19.38 4.76 -11.54
CA THR A 203 -20.47 5.34 -10.74
C THR A 203 -20.75 6.80 -11.08
N ALA A 204 -19.74 7.52 -11.58
CA ALA A 204 -19.85 8.91 -12.01
C ALA A 204 -20.39 9.12 -13.43
N LEU A 205 -20.55 8.05 -14.22
CA LEU A 205 -21.12 8.17 -15.56
C LEU A 205 -22.59 8.60 -15.51
N PRO A 206 -23.00 9.63 -16.28
CA PRO A 206 -24.41 10.00 -16.39
C PRO A 206 -25.27 8.87 -16.96
N ASP A 207 -24.75 8.12 -17.94
CA ASP A 207 -25.37 6.92 -18.50
C ASP A 207 -24.42 5.71 -18.34
N ARG A 208 -24.69 4.87 -17.34
CA ARG A 208 -23.88 3.67 -17.04
C ARG A 208 -23.98 2.59 -18.12
N SER A 209 -24.99 2.62 -19.00
CA SER A 209 -25.09 1.69 -20.14
C SER A 209 -23.98 1.92 -21.19
N ARG A 210 -23.36 3.11 -21.13
CA ARG A 210 -22.22 3.53 -21.97
C ARG A 210 -20.87 3.16 -21.36
N ALA A 211 -20.87 2.41 -20.26
CA ALA A 211 -19.68 1.76 -19.73
C ALA A 211 -19.53 0.35 -20.29
N ARG A 212 -18.29 -0.09 -20.49
CA ARG A 212 -17.99 -1.49 -20.77
C ARG A 212 -16.88 -2.00 -19.88
N VAL A 213 -17.07 -3.17 -19.30
CA VAL A 213 -16.04 -3.89 -18.55
C VAL A 213 -15.83 -5.24 -19.22
N HIS A 214 -14.59 -5.49 -19.60
CA HIS A 214 -14.20 -6.70 -20.32
C HIS A 214 -12.97 -7.31 -19.65
N HIS A 215 -13.02 -8.62 -19.40
CA HIS A 215 -11.86 -9.40 -19.01
C HIS A 215 -11.36 -10.10 -20.27
N ALA A 216 -10.42 -9.47 -20.99
CA ALA A 216 -9.87 -10.01 -22.23
C ALA A 216 -9.12 -11.34 -21.97
N SER A 217 -8.52 -11.47 -20.79
CA SER A 217 -7.99 -12.71 -20.25
C SER A 217 -7.97 -12.66 -18.72
N SER A 218 -7.45 -13.70 -18.07
CA SER A 218 -7.11 -13.64 -16.63
C SER A 218 -6.03 -12.61 -16.30
N GLU A 219 -5.27 -12.18 -17.31
CA GLU A 219 -4.11 -11.30 -17.21
C GLU A 219 -4.37 -9.88 -17.75
N HIS A 220 -5.48 -9.65 -18.45
CA HIS A 220 -5.82 -8.36 -19.04
C HIS A 220 -7.28 -7.98 -18.77
N LYS A 221 -7.47 -6.91 -18.00
CA LYS A 221 -8.79 -6.33 -17.68
C LYS A 221 -8.93 -4.94 -18.28
N ILE A 222 -10.12 -4.59 -18.74
CA ILE A 222 -10.40 -3.34 -19.45
C ILE A 222 -11.72 -2.75 -18.95
N PHE A 223 -11.69 -1.51 -18.49
CA PHE A 223 -12.86 -0.63 -18.33
C PHE A 223 -12.85 0.43 -19.44
N ARG A 224 -14.01 0.74 -20.02
CA ARG A 224 -14.19 1.82 -21.00
C ARG A 224 -15.38 2.69 -20.64
N ALA A 225 -15.17 3.99 -20.57
CA ALA A 225 -16.21 5.02 -20.52
C ALA A 225 -16.37 5.59 -21.94
N MET A 226 -17.37 5.13 -22.68
CA MET A 226 -17.44 5.35 -24.13
C MET A 226 -17.64 6.83 -24.50
N ASP A 227 -18.46 7.55 -23.75
CA ASP A 227 -18.77 8.98 -24.03
C ASP A 227 -17.63 9.93 -23.65
N TYR A 228 -16.64 9.40 -22.93
CA TYR A 228 -15.41 10.09 -22.57
C TYR A 228 -14.23 9.65 -23.43
N ASN A 229 -14.41 8.65 -24.30
CA ASN A 229 -13.32 8.01 -25.03
C ASN A 229 -12.14 7.68 -24.09
N CYS A 230 -12.47 7.16 -22.90
CA CYS A 230 -11.51 6.86 -21.84
C CYS A 230 -11.43 5.34 -21.63
N SER A 231 -10.23 4.80 -21.49
CA SER A 231 -10.02 3.42 -21.05
C SER A 231 -9.10 3.33 -19.85
N VAL A 232 -9.40 2.37 -18.98
CA VAL A 232 -8.57 2.01 -17.83
C VAL A 232 -8.31 0.51 -17.89
N GLU A 233 -7.05 0.13 -18.04
CA GLU A 233 -6.62 -1.25 -18.28
C GLU A 233 -5.72 -1.76 -17.15
N PHE A 234 -5.73 -3.07 -16.93
CA PHE A 234 -4.79 -3.75 -16.04
C PHE A 234 -4.12 -4.91 -16.77
N PHE A 235 -2.79 -4.97 -16.71
CA PHE A 235 -1.98 -6.09 -17.17
C PHE A 235 -1.27 -6.77 -16.00
N TRP A 236 -1.45 -8.07 -15.89
CA TRP A 236 -0.77 -8.92 -14.91
C TRP A 236 0.71 -9.07 -15.27
N SER A 237 1.57 -8.48 -14.45
CA SER A 237 3.02 -8.63 -14.54
C SER A 237 3.63 -8.42 -13.15
N PRO A 238 3.43 -9.36 -12.20
CA PRO A 238 3.73 -9.15 -10.79
C PRO A 238 5.22 -8.89 -10.51
N PHE A 239 6.09 -9.32 -11.42
CA PHE A 239 7.54 -9.16 -11.35
C PHE A 239 8.10 -8.12 -12.34
N LEU A 240 7.24 -7.55 -13.19
CA LEU A 240 7.58 -6.73 -14.37
C LEU A 240 8.43 -7.45 -15.45
N VAL A 241 9.29 -8.38 -15.05
CA VAL A 241 10.05 -9.30 -15.91
C VAL A 241 9.31 -10.60 -16.15
N GLN A 242 9.77 -11.36 -17.15
CA GLN A 242 9.08 -12.55 -17.61
C GLN A 242 9.20 -13.70 -16.61
N LEU A 243 8.04 -14.20 -16.16
CA LEU A 243 7.91 -15.49 -15.50
C LEU A 243 7.47 -16.51 -16.54
N GLU A 244 8.35 -17.45 -16.89
CA GLU A 244 8.07 -18.53 -17.82
C GLU A 244 7.71 -19.80 -17.06
N THR A 245 6.62 -20.46 -17.46
CA THR A 245 6.30 -21.82 -17.00
C THR A 245 6.70 -22.79 -18.10
N LYS A 246 7.67 -23.67 -17.81
CA LYS A 246 8.14 -24.70 -18.74
C LYS A 246 7.15 -25.86 -18.84
N GLN A 247 7.35 -26.74 -19.82
CA GLN A 247 6.47 -27.90 -20.07
C GLN A 247 6.38 -28.85 -18.87
N ASP A 248 7.46 -28.99 -18.11
CA ASP A 248 7.55 -29.76 -16.86
C ASP A 248 6.92 -29.03 -15.66
N ARG A 249 6.29 -27.87 -15.90
CA ARG A 249 5.69 -26.95 -14.91
C ARG A 249 6.68 -26.19 -14.04
N THR A 250 7.98 -26.32 -14.30
CA THR A 250 9.01 -25.52 -13.62
C THR A 250 8.85 -24.05 -14.00
N LYS A 251 8.88 -23.16 -13.00
CA LYS A 251 8.72 -21.72 -13.18
C LYS A 251 10.06 -21.01 -13.09
N VAL A 252 10.42 -20.31 -14.16
CA VAL A 252 11.70 -19.59 -14.29
C VAL A 252 11.43 -18.09 -14.42
N LEU A 253 12.00 -17.31 -13.50
CA LEU A 253 11.93 -15.86 -13.56
C LEU A 253 13.16 -15.32 -14.31
N LYS A 254 12.93 -14.77 -15.50
CA LYS A 254 13.97 -14.28 -16.42
C LYS A 254 14.27 -12.81 -16.15
N LEU A 255 15.34 -12.52 -15.43
CA LEU A 255 15.62 -11.18 -14.88
C LEU A 255 16.00 -10.12 -15.93
N ASP A 256 16.43 -10.56 -17.12
CA ASP A 256 16.82 -9.67 -18.23
C ASP A 256 15.80 -9.68 -19.39
N GLN A 257 14.67 -10.37 -19.25
CA GLN A 257 13.63 -10.45 -20.27
C GLN A 257 12.33 -9.86 -19.75
N LEU A 258 11.73 -8.99 -20.55
CA LEU A 258 10.41 -8.45 -20.24
C LEU A 258 9.36 -9.21 -21.02
N PRO A 259 8.17 -9.39 -20.44
CA PRO A 259 7.18 -10.23 -21.07
C PRO A 259 6.47 -9.45 -22.21
N ALA A 260 6.02 -10.18 -23.25
CA ALA A 260 5.66 -9.61 -24.55
C ALA A 260 4.47 -8.62 -24.53
N MET A 261 3.56 -8.72 -23.56
CA MET A 261 2.42 -7.80 -23.40
C MET A 261 2.84 -6.35 -23.18
N LEU A 262 4.07 -6.06 -22.73
CA LEU A 262 4.51 -4.67 -22.58
C LEU A 262 4.53 -3.92 -23.91
N GLN A 263 4.61 -4.63 -25.04
CA GLN A 263 4.42 -4.02 -26.36
C GLN A 263 3.01 -3.44 -26.53
N GLN A 264 1.99 -4.01 -25.88
CA GLN A 264 0.61 -3.54 -25.94
C GLN A 264 0.36 -2.30 -25.09
N VAL A 265 1.24 -1.97 -24.14
CA VAL A 265 1.09 -0.79 -23.28
C VAL A 265 1.75 0.46 -23.86
N ILE A 266 2.61 0.28 -24.88
CA ILE A 266 3.19 1.40 -25.62
C ILE A 266 2.08 2.25 -26.23
N GLY A 267 2.19 3.56 -26.05
CA GLY A 267 1.20 4.54 -26.51
C GLY A 267 0.02 4.79 -25.58
N ALA A 268 0.00 4.19 -24.39
CA ALA A 268 -0.87 4.66 -23.31
C ALA A 268 -0.51 6.11 -22.92
N ASP A 269 -1.49 6.92 -22.54
CA ASP A 269 -1.27 8.29 -22.06
C ASP A 269 -0.76 8.30 -20.62
N VAL A 270 -1.15 7.30 -19.83
CA VAL A 270 -0.74 7.13 -18.44
C VAL A 270 -0.36 5.67 -18.20
N LEU A 271 0.88 5.43 -17.77
CA LEU A 271 1.36 4.13 -17.34
C LEU A 271 1.57 4.13 -15.82
N VAL A 272 0.96 3.19 -15.10
CA VAL A 272 1.12 3.03 -13.65
C VAL A 272 1.69 1.64 -13.36
N PHE A 273 2.97 1.60 -13.01
CA PHE A 273 3.67 0.37 -12.67
C PHE A 273 3.66 0.11 -11.17
N ASN A 274 3.67 -1.16 -10.76
CA ASN A 274 4.07 -1.55 -9.41
C ASN A 274 4.71 -2.94 -9.43
N THR A 275 5.53 -3.22 -8.43
CA THR A 275 5.96 -4.58 -8.08
C THR A 275 6.50 -4.59 -6.66
N GLY A 276 6.49 -5.75 -6.00
CA GLY A 276 7.09 -5.91 -4.67
C GLY A 276 6.42 -7.00 -3.85
N HIS A 277 5.08 -7.00 -3.77
CA HIS A 277 4.34 -7.92 -2.91
C HIS A 277 4.64 -9.40 -3.23
N TRP A 278 4.70 -9.76 -4.52
CA TRP A 278 5.00 -11.13 -4.92
C TRP A 278 6.47 -11.53 -4.71
N TRP A 279 7.38 -10.55 -4.57
CA TRP A 279 8.80 -10.80 -4.31
C TRP A 279 9.07 -11.23 -2.86
N THR A 280 8.20 -10.86 -1.92
CA THR A 280 8.33 -11.20 -0.50
C THR A 280 7.81 -12.61 -0.16
N HIS A 281 7.14 -13.27 -1.11
CA HIS A 281 6.63 -14.62 -0.91
C HIS A 281 7.75 -15.65 -0.84
N THR A 282 7.73 -16.47 0.23
CA THR A 282 8.70 -17.54 0.48
C THR A 282 8.03 -18.91 0.53
N GLY A 283 8.85 -19.98 0.55
CA GLY A 283 8.36 -21.35 0.66
C GLY A 283 7.35 -21.71 -0.43
N LYS A 284 6.20 -22.27 -0.03
CA LYS A 284 5.13 -22.70 -0.95
C LYS A 284 4.40 -21.55 -1.65
N LEU A 285 4.56 -20.31 -1.18
CA LEU A 285 3.93 -19.13 -1.78
C LEU A 285 4.82 -18.46 -2.84
N ARG A 286 6.12 -18.80 -2.88
CA ARG A 286 7.04 -18.25 -3.88
C ARG A 286 6.60 -18.68 -5.28
N ALA A 287 6.53 -17.73 -6.20
CA ALA A 287 5.95 -17.97 -7.52
C ALA A 287 6.93 -18.52 -8.57
N TRP A 288 8.23 -18.61 -8.24
CA TRP A 288 9.26 -19.12 -9.14
C TRP A 288 10.15 -20.16 -8.43
N ASP A 289 10.68 -21.08 -9.23
CA ASP A 289 11.59 -22.15 -8.80
C ASP A 289 13.04 -21.76 -9.04
N HIS A 290 13.30 -21.08 -10.17
CA HIS A 290 14.64 -20.68 -10.60
C HIS A 290 14.69 -19.23 -11.09
N LEU A 291 15.89 -18.66 -11.01
CA LEU A 291 16.23 -17.37 -11.60
C LEU A 291 17.09 -17.62 -12.85
N GLU A 292 16.84 -16.85 -13.90
CA GLU A 292 17.62 -16.86 -15.13
C GLU A 292 18.17 -15.48 -15.43
N ARG A 293 19.43 -15.44 -15.87
CA ARG A 293 20.13 -14.24 -16.31
C ARG A 293 20.88 -14.57 -17.60
N ASN A 294 20.70 -13.75 -18.65
CA ASN A 294 21.32 -13.97 -19.96
C ASN A 294 21.19 -15.42 -20.50
N GLY A 295 20.02 -16.06 -20.31
CA GLY A 295 19.77 -17.43 -20.76
C GLY A 295 20.40 -18.54 -19.89
N MET A 296 21.04 -18.19 -18.77
CA MET A 296 21.63 -19.14 -17.83
C MET A 296 20.91 -19.12 -16.48
N LEU A 297 20.67 -20.31 -15.91
CA LEU A 297 20.18 -20.42 -14.55
C LEU A 297 21.24 -19.93 -13.56
N VAL A 298 20.82 -19.10 -12.61
CA VAL A 298 21.71 -18.50 -11.60
C VAL A 298 21.16 -18.71 -10.19
N LYS A 299 22.07 -18.80 -9.22
CA LYS A 299 21.73 -18.66 -7.80
C LYS A 299 22.01 -17.22 -7.40
N MET A 300 21.02 -16.58 -6.79
CA MET A 300 21.06 -15.17 -6.46
C MET A 300 20.07 -14.88 -5.33
N GLU A 301 20.44 -13.95 -4.46
CA GLU A 301 19.56 -13.51 -3.37
C GLU A 301 18.37 -12.69 -3.91
N GLY A 302 17.26 -12.71 -3.16
CA GLY A 302 16.00 -12.10 -3.59
C GLY A 302 16.10 -10.60 -3.89
N GLU A 303 16.83 -9.85 -3.06
CA GLU A 303 17.03 -8.41 -3.25
C GLU A 303 17.89 -8.10 -4.48
N GLU A 304 18.92 -8.91 -4.76
CA GLU A 304 19.73 -8.74 -5.96
C GLU A 304 18.90 -9.03 -7.22
N ALA A 305 18.09 -10.09 -7.18
CA ALA A 305 17.19 -10.45 -8.26
C ALA A 305 16.15 -9.34 -8.52
N PHE A 306 15.55 -8.80 -7.45
CA PHE A 306 14.61 -7.68 -7.51
C PHE A 306 15.24 -6.43 -8.13
N SER A 307 16.44 -6.06 -7.66
CA SER A 307 17.22 -4.94 -8.17
C SER A 307 17.55 -5.10 -9.67
N ARG A 308 17.86 -6.32 -10.12
CA ARG A 308 18.09 -6.60 -11.55
C ARG A 308 16.82 -6.47 -12.38
N ALA A 309 15.71 -7.04 -11.91
CA ALA A 309 14.44 -6.96 -12.61
C ALA A 309 13.99 -5.51 -12.80
N LEU A 310 14.12 -4.67 -11.76
CA LEU A 310 13.80 -3.25 -11.84
C LEU A 310 14.73 -2.48 -12.79
N ARG A 311 16.03 -2.78 -12.82
CA ARG A 311 16.93 -2.20 -13.84
C ARG A 311 16.54 -2.60 -15.27
N THR A 312 16.06 -3.82 -15.47
CA THR A 312 15.58 -4.26 -16.79
C THR A 312 14.30 -3.52 -17.19
N TRP A 313 13.34 -3.37 -16.27
CA TRP A 313 12.13 -2.57 -16.49
C TRP A 313 12.46 -1.08 -16.76
N ALA A 314 13.31 -0.47 -15.93
CA ALA A 314 13.71 0.93 -16.07
C ALA A 314 14.32 1.21 -17.44
N ARG A 315 15.25 0.35 -17.89
CA ARG A 315 15.82 0.45 -19.24
C ARG A 315 14.74 0.34 -20.32
N TRP A 316 13.77 -0.55 -20.18
CA TRP A 316 12.70 -0.63 -21.18
C TRP A 316 11.85 0.63 -21.25
N VAL A 317 11.51 1.23 -20.11
CA VAL A 317 10.79 2.50 -20.09
C VAL A 317 11.62 3.58 -20.80
N ASP A 318 12.92 3.67 -20.50
CA ASP A 318 13.82 4.64 -21.12
C ASP A 318 13.88 4.51 -22.65
N HIS A 319 13.77 3.29 -23.18
CA HIS A 319 13.89 3.03 -24.62
C HIS A 319 12.57 3.09 -25.39
N ASN A 320 11.43 2.81 -24.74
CA ASN A 320 10.17 2.56 -25.45
C ASN A 320 9.08 3.59 -25.16
N VAL A 321 9.22 4.40 -24.10
CA VAL A 321 8.19 5.36 -23.70
C VAL A 321 8.52 6.76 -24.21
N ASP A 322 7.60 7.31 -25.01
CA ASP A 322 7.64 8.71 -25.45
C ASP A 322 7.05 9.62 -24.36
N GLN A 323 7.94 10.37 -23.70
CA GLN A 323 7.60 11.28 -22.60
C GLN A 323 6.75 12.48 -23.02
N THR A 324 6.72 12.81 -24.32
CA THR A 324 5.89 13.93 -24.81
C THR A 324 4.41 13.58 -24.81
N ARG A 325 4.09 12.28 -24.81
CA ARG A 325 2.72 11.75 -24.83
C ARG A 325 2.36 11.00 -23.55
N THR A 326 3.30 10.22 -23.01
CA THR A 326 3.03 9.27 -21.94
C THR A 326 3.60 9.75 -20.62
N ARG A 327 2.76 9.82 -19.59
CA ARG A 327 3.20 9.99 -18.20
C ARG A 327 3.41 8.64 -17.53
N VAL A 328 4.60 8.42 -16.98
CA VAL A 328 4.95 7.19 -16.25
C VAL A 328 4.86 7.43 -14.75
N PHE A 329 4.21 6.51 -14.06
CA PHE A 329 4.11 6.44 -12.62
C PHE A 329 4.64 5.10 -12.14
N PHE A 330 5.30 5.12 -10.98
CA PHE A 330 5.58 3.91 -10.22
C PHE A 330 4.89 4.04 -8.86
N ARG A 331 3.90 3.19 -8.60
CA ARG A 331 3.23 3.14 -7.31
C ARG A 331 4.13 2.46 -6.30
N SER A 332 4.38 3.12 -5.18
CA SER A 332 5.19 2.56 -4.10
C SER A 332 4.57 1.28 -3.53
N VAL A 333 5.32 0.68 -2.62
CA VAL A 333 4.93 -0.54 -1.91
C VAL A 333 3.60 -0.32 -1.20
N SER A 334 2.66 -1.25 -1.43
CA SER A 334 1.47 -1.37 -0.60
C SER A 334 1.87 -2.18 0.64
N PRO A 335 1.71 -1.64 1.86
CA PRO A 335 2.09 -2.33 3.08
C PRO A 335 1.20 -3.54 3.36
N GLU A 336 1.72 -4.46 4.17
CA GLU A 336 1.00 -5.61 4.70
C GLU A 336 0.93 -5.49 6.21
N HIS A 337 -0.22 -5.84 6.79
CA HIS A 337 -0.46 -5.73 8.23
C HIS A 337 -0.42 -7.11 8.88
N LYS A 338 0.80 -7.60 9.12
CA LYS A 338 1.13 -8.92 9.68
C LYS A 338 2.01 -8.76 10.93
N GLY A 339 2.09 -9.82 11.75
CA GLY A 339 2.94 -9.81 12.94
C GLY A 339 2.45 -8.83 14.00
N ALA A 340 3.29 -7.87 14.39
CA ALA A 340 2.98 -6.88 15.43
C ALA A 340 1.79 -5.97 15.05
N ASN A 341 1.69 -5.57 13.79
CA ASN A 341 0.60 -4.76 13.27
C ASN A 341 -0.38 -5.64 12.49
N TRP A 342 -1.02 -6.62 13.15
CA TRP A 342 -1.93 -7.56 12.49
C TRP A 342 -3.32 -6.99 12.23
N CYS A 343 -3.83 -7.11 11.00
CA CYS A 343 -5.08 -6.48 10.56
C CYS A 343 -6.39 -7.08 11.12
N TYR A 344 -6.33 -8.27 11.74
CA TYR A 344 -7.55 -8.93 12.21
C TYR A 344 -8.22 -8.16 13.34
N ASN A 345 -9.55 -8.00 13.24
CA ASN A 345 -10.39 -7.21 14.16
C ASN A 345 -10.03 -5.71 14.28
N GLN A 346 -9.29 -5.15 13.33
CA GLN A 346 -9.00 -3.72 13.31
C GLN A 346 -10.09 -2.96 12.56
N THR A 347 -10.65 -1.92 13.19
CA THR A 347 -11.79 -1.14 12.66
C THR A 347 -11.52 0.37 12.60
N ALA A 348 -10.32 0.79 13.03
CA ALA A 348 -9.84 2.16 12.96
C ALA A 348 -8.36 2.20 12.51
N PRO A 349 -7.92 3.28 11.86
CA PRO A 349 -6.52 3.48 11.53
C PRO A 349 -5.61 3.42 12.76
N ILE A 350 -4.32 3.16 12.53
CA ILE A 350 -3.29 3.33 13.55
C ILE A 350 -3.25 4.81 13.95
N ALA A 351 -3.39 5.07 15.25
CA ALA A 351 -3.53 6.43 15.77
C ALA A 351 -2.22 7.23 15.78
N ALA A 352 -1.08 6.56 15.94
CA ALA A 352 0.24 7.18 16.09
C ALA A 352 1.24 6.51 15.15
N GLU A 353 2.03 7.32 14.42
CA GLU A 353 2.99 6.81 13.44
C GLU A 353 4.09 5.94 14.08
N GLU A 354 4.44 6.23 15.34
CA GLU A 354 5.43 5.48 16.10
C GLU A 354 5.00 4.04 16.40
N ALA A 355 3.70 3.74 16.28
CA ALA A 355 3.15 2.40 16.44
C ALA A 355 3.21 1.57 15.14
N ILE A 356 3.67 2.14 14.02
CA ILE A 356 3.84 1.40 12.77
C ILE A 356 5.07 0.51 12.87
N VAL A 357 4.88 -0.80 12.67
CA VAL A 357 5.97 -1.76 12.43
C VAL A 357 5.88 -2.25 10.98
N PRO A 358 6.68 -1.68 10.05
CA PRO A 358 6.62 -2.04 8.65
C PRO A 358 6.95 -3.52 8.42
N TRP A 359 6.08 -4.23 7.70
CA TRP A 359 6.34 -5.62 7.31
C TRP A 359 7.28 -5.72 6.10
N PHE A 360 7.22 -4.74 5.19
CA PHE A 360 7.95 -4.79 3.93
C PHE A 360 9.43 -4.35 4.10
N PRO A 361 10.40 -5.04 3.48
CA PRO A 361 11.83 -4.69 3.64
C PRO A 361 12.16 -3.28 3.15
N LYS A 362 12.81 -2.48 4.00
CA LYS A 362 13.28 -1.12 3.66
C LYS A 362 14.26 -1.12 2.48
N SER A 363 15.12 -2.13 2.40
CA SER A 363 16.06 -2.36 1.29
C SER A 363 15.36 -2.39 -0.07
N MET A 364 14.23 -3.08 -0.17
CA MET A 364 13.45 -3.15 -1.41
C MET A 364 12.83 -1.80 -1.78
N VAL A 365 12.37 -1.02 -0.79
CA VAL A 365 11.92 0.37 -1.03
C VAL A 365 13.08 1.19 -1.61
N SER A 366 14.25 1.16 -1.00
CA SER A 366 15.44 1.88 -1.49
C SER A 366 15.87 1.43 -2.90
N ILE A 367 15.70 0.15 -3.25
CA ILE A 367 15.97 -0.36 -4.61
C ILE A 367 15.00 0.26 -5.63
N VAL A 368 13.70 0.34 -5.30
CA VAL A 368 12.70 0.98 -6.18
C VAL A 368 13.05 2.44 -6.40
N GLU A 369 13.26 3.19 -5.32
CA GLU A 369 13.59 4.61 -5.38
C GLU A 369 14.89 4.85 -6.14
N GLY A 370 15.92 4.04 -5.87
CA GLY A 370 17.20 4.10 -6.59
C GLY A 370 17.05 3.84 -8.08
N SER A 371 16.21 2.87 -8.45
CA SER A 371 15.91 2.58 -9.86
C SER A 371 15.23 3.76 -10.53
N ILE A 372 14.20 4.35 -9.90
CA ILE A 372 13.46 5.50 -10.43
C ILE A 372 14.37 6.74 -10.56
N ARG A 373 15.18 7.04 -9.54
CA ARG A 373 16.14 8.17 -9.59
C ARG A 373 17.14 8.04 -10.74
N SER A 374 17.47 6.80 -11.14
CA SER A 374 18.46 6.53 -12.19
C SER A 374 17.89 6.50 -13.62
N MET A 375 16.57 6.61 -13.79
CA MET A 375 15.92 6.55 -15.11
C MET A 375 16.15 7.82 -15.92
N ARG A 376 16.37 7.66 -17.23
CA ARG A 376 16.36 8.78 -18.18
C ARG A 376 14.95 9.29 -18.41
N THR A 377 13.97 8.39 -18.45
CA THR A 377 12.56 8.71 -18.53
C THR A 377 11.99 8.88 -17.12
N PRO A 378 11.67 10.11 -16.68
CA PRO A 378 11.20 10.32 -15.32
C PRO A 378 9.89 9.55 -15.08
N ALA A 379 9.90 8.70 -14.05
CA ALA A 379 8.68 8.12 -13.51
C ALA A 379 8.30 8.88 -12.23
N THR A 380 7.07 9.37 -12.15
CA THR A 380 6.54 9.97 -10.92
C THR A 380 6.32 8.87 -9.88
N TYR A 381 6.98 8.95 -8.74
CA TYR A 381 6.79 8.00 -7.65
C TYR A 381 5.55 8.34 -6.84
N LEU A 382 4.53 7.46 -6.86
CA LEU A 382 3.36 7.62 -6.00
C LEU A 382 3.70 7.04 -4.62
N ASN A 383 4.22 7.88 -3.72
CA ASN A 383 4.68 7.46 -2.40
C ASN A 383 3.52 7.20 -1.43
N ILE A 384 2.76 6.13 -1.69
CA ILE A 384 1.58 5.74 -0.92
C ILE A 384 1.92 4.89 0.32
N THR A 385 3.18 4.53 0.55
CA THR A 385 3.55 3.54 1.57
C THR A 385 3.19 4.02 2.97
N ARG A 386 3.70 5.18 3.39
CA ARG A 386 3.51 5.73 4.75
C ARG A 386 2.03 5.98 5.07
N LEU A 387 1.29 6.62 4.16
CA LEU A 387 -0.14 6.86 4.38
C LEU A 387 -0.93 5.54 4.44
N SER A 388 -0.48 4.50 3.74
CA SER A 388 -1.15 3.19 3.73
C SER A 388 -0.82 2.37 4.98
N GLU A 389 0.34 2.55 5.59
CA GLU A 389 0.74 1.88 6.85
C GLU A 389 -0.16 2.29 8.02
N LEU A 390 -0.79 3.46 7.95
CA LEU A 390 -1.76 3.89 8.95
C LEU A 390 -3.10 3.14 8.82
N ARG A 391 -3.38 2.53 7.67
CA ARG A 391 -4.73 2.04 7.32
C ARG A 391 -4.95 0.57 7.60
N ILE A 392 -4.47 0.10 8.75
CA ILE A 392 -4.64 -1.28 9.22
C ILE A 392 -6.09 -1.78 9.20
N ASP A 393 -7.06 -0.86 9.33
CA ASP A 393 -8.50 -1.09 9.27
C ASP A 393 -9.05 -1.43 7.88
N ALA A 394 -8.37 -1.04 6.80
CA ALA A 394 -8.92 -1.09 5.45
C ALA A 394 -8.71 -2.43 4.74
N HIS A 395 -8.07 -3.41 5.38
CA HIS A 395 -7.88 -4.75 4.82
C HIS A 395 -9.16 -5.59 4.84
N PRO A 396 -9.36 -6.52 3.87
CA PRO A 396 -10.45 -7.49 3.91
C PRO A 396 -10.43 -8.36 5.15
N SER A 397 -9.25 -8.68 5.67
CA SER A 397 -9.08 -9.63 6.76
C SER A 397 -9.78 -10.95 6.40
N VAL A 398 -10.71 -11.43 7.22
CA VAL A 398 -11.48 -12.65 6.93
C VAL A 398 -12.69 -12.44 6.00
N TYR A 399 -12.92 -11.23 5.49
CA TYR A 399 -14.02 -10.91 4.57
C TYR A 399 -13.54 -10.91 3.12
N SER A 400 -12.82 -11.97 2.75
CA SER A 400 -12.21 -12.18 1.43
C SER A 400 -12.61 -13.55 0.86
N ILE A 401 -11.88 -14.01 -0.14
CA ILE A 401 -12.05 -15.28 -0.84
C ILE A 401 -11.08 -16.36 -0.35
N ASN A 402 -11.46 -17.62 -0.56
CA ASN A 402 -10.58 -18.77 -0.43
C ASN A 402 -9.77 -19.01 -1.72
N ARG A 403 -8.96 -20.08 -1.73
CA ARG A 403 -8.10 -20.45 -2.86
C ARG A 403 -8.85 -20.81 -4.14
N ASP A 404 -10.12 -21.19 -4.03
CA ASP A 404 -11.00 -21.50 -5.15
C ASP A 404 -11.71 -20.24 -5.70
N GLY A 405 -11.39 -19.06 -5.15
CA GLY A 405 -11.99 -17.79 -5.55
C GLY A 405 -13.39 -17.55 -4.96
N LYS A 406 -13.84 -18.35 -4.00
CA LYS A 406 -15.17 -18.22 -3.38
C LYS A 406 -15.09 -17.47 -2.05
N PRO A 407 -16.11 -16.70 -1.65
CA PRO A 407 -16.15 -16.08 -0.33
C PRO A 407 -15.89 -17.08 0.80
N LEU A 408 -15.12 -16.67 1.81
CA LEU A 408 -14.80 -17.52 2.95
C LEU A 408 -16.07 -17.94 3.71
N SER A 409 -16.16 -19.23 4.04
CA SER A 409 -17.25 -19.77 4.87
C SER A 409 -17.15 -19.26 6.31
N LEU A 410 -18.25 -19.33 7.07
CA LEU A 410 -18.24 -18.94 8.49
C LEU A 410 -17.19 -19.70 9.31
N GLU A 411 -16.93 -20.96 8.98
CA GLU A 411 -15.89 -21.76 9.63
C GLU A 411 -14.49 -21.26 9.29
N GLN A 412 -14.22 -20.96 8.02
CA GLN A 412 -12.92 -20.42 7.58
C GLN A 412 -12.65 -19.04 8.20
N ARG A 413 -13.67 -18.19 8.34
CA ARG A 413 -13.55 -16.88 9.00
C ARG A 413 -13.16 -16.97 10.47
N ARG A 414 -13.46 -18.08 11.14
CA ARG A 414 -13.03 -18.35 12.52
C ARG A 414 -11.57 -18.79 12.63
N GLN A 415 -10.86 -18.90 11.51
CA GLN A 415 -9.45 -19.31 11.43
C GLN A 415 -8.59 -18.22 10.78
N PRO A 416 -8.51 -17.01 11.39
CA PRO A 416 -7.89 -15.84 10.77
C PRO A 416 -6.37 -15.99 10.54
N VAL A 417 -5.69 -16.82 11.33
CA VAL A 417 -4.25 -17.13 11.12
C VAL A 417 -4.00 -17.75 9.75
N VAL A 418 -4.99 -18.49 9.22
CA VAL A 418 -4.88 -19.18 7.92
C VAL A 418 -5.50 -18.36 6.79
N TYR A 419 -6.61 -17.68 7.06
CA TYR A 419 -7.47 -17.10 6.03
C TYR A 419 -7.56 -15.57 6.01
N ALA A 420 -7.00 -14.86 7.00
CA ALA A 420 -7.05 -13.39 6.96
C ALA A 420 -6.15 -12.86 5.84
N ASP A 421 -6.76 -12.12 4.91
CA ASP A 421 -6.06 -11.32 3.90
C ASP A 421 -5.72 -9.95 4.50
N CYS A 422 -4.46 -9.81 4.93
CA CYS A 422 -3.88 -8.55 5.40
C CYS A 422 -2.89 -7.96 4.38
N SER A 423 -3.11 -8.23 3.09
CA SER A 423 -2.29 -7.72 1.99
C SER A 423 -3.11 -6.89 1.01
N HIS A 424 -4.29 -7.35 0.60
CA HIS A 424 -5.21 -6.62 -0.29
C HIS A 424 -6.09 -5.64 0.49
N TRP A 425 -6.94 -4.88 -0.20
CA TRP A 425 -7.73 -3.80 0.40
C TRP A 425 -9.20 -3.89 0.01
N CYS A 426 -10.08 -3.60 0.98
CA CYS A 426 -11.50 -3.46 0.74
C CYS A 426 -11.78 -2.33 -0.27
N LEU A 427 -12.82 -2.51 -1.10
CA LEU A 427 -13.36 -1.49 -1.98
C LEU A 427 -14.86 -1.25 -1.69
N PRO A 428 -15.30 0.01 -1.53
CA PRO A 428 -14.49 1.25 -1.48
C PRO A 428 -13.52 1.25 -0.30
N GLY A 429 -12.44 2.04 -0.38
CA GLY A 429 -11.41 2.05 0.65
C GLY A 429 -10.10 2.72 0.25
N LEU A 430 -8.99 2.23 0.82
CA LEU A 430 -7.66 2.83 0.65
C LEU A 430 -7.22 3.03 -0.83
N PRO A 431 -7.44 2.07 -1.75
CA PRO A 431 -7.05 2.27 -3.15
C PRO A 431 -7.75 3.44 -3.85
N ASP A 432 -8.91 3.88 -3.35
CA ASP A 432 -9.59 5.08 -3.86
C ASP A 432 -8.74 6.33 -3.61
N THR A 433 -8.08 6.39 -2.44
CA THR A 433 -7.15 7.46 -2.12
C THR A 433 -5.91 7.42 -3.02
N TRP A 434 -5.38 6.24 -3.34
CA TRP A 434 -4.26 6.12 -4.28
C TRP A 434 -4.63 6.68 -5.66
N ASN A 435 -5.86 6.44 -6.11
CA ASN A 435 -6.36 6.97 -7.38
C ASN A 435 -6.59 8.49 -7.35
N VAL A 436 -7.12 9.02 -6.24
CA VAL A 436 -7.19 10.48 -6.04
C VAL A 436 -5.80 11.12 -6.10
N LEU A 437 -4.79 10.49 -5.49
CA LEU A 437 -3.41 10.97 -5.53
C LEU A 437 -2.80 10.87 -6.94
N LEU A 438 -3.03 9.76 -7.66
CA LEU A 438 -2.64 9.63 -9.07
C LEU A 438 -3.21 10.76 -9.92
N LEU A 439 -4.52 11.01 -9.79
CA LEU A 439 -5.22 12.04 -10.55
C LEU A 439 -4.74 13.45 -10.17
N ALA A 440 -4.49 13.72 -8.89
CA ALA A 440 -3.87 14.95 -8.45
C ALA A 440 -2.47 15.12 -9.08
N SER A 441 -1.64 14.09 -9.06
CA SER A 441 -0.29 14.12 -9.67
C SER A 441 -0.33 14.30 -11.20
N LEU A 442 -1.38 13.84 -11.89
CA LEU A 442 -1.57 14.04 -13.33
C LEU A 442 -1.79 15.51 -13.74
N THR A 443 -2.22 16.38 -12.83
CA THR A 443 -2.40 17.82 -13.10
C THR A 443 -1.12 18.64 -12.86
N ARG A 444 -0.12 18.05 -12.20
CA ARG A 444 1.12 18.72 -11.82
C ARG A 444 2.17 18.54 -12.89
N HIS A 445 3.07 19.51 -13.04
CA HIS A 445 4.23 19.36 -13.91
C HIS A 445 5.05 18.13 -13.50
N PRO A 446 5.79 17.47 -14.41
CA PRO A 446 6.68 16.36 -14.09
C PRO A 446 7.88 16.72 -13.18
N SER A 447 7.79 17.80 -12.40
CA SER A 447 8.86 18.36 -11.59
C SER A 447 9.43 17.31 -10.65
N SER A 448 10.74 17.10 -10.84
CA SER A 448 11.71 16.44 -9.98
C SER A 448 11.15 15.86 -8.69
N ASN A 449 11.01 14.53 -8.64
CA ASN A 449 11.02 13.63 -7.48
C ASN A 449 11.32 14.32 -6.14
N LEU A 450 10.40 15.14 -5.61
CA LEU A 450 10.75 16.15 -4.60
C LEU A 450 11.27 15.52 -3.29
N HIS A 451 11.04 14.21 -3.12
CA HIS A 451 11.38 13.45 -1.91
C HIS A 451 11.84 12.01 -2.17
N LEU A 452 12.37 11.68 -3.37
CA LEU A 452 13.07 10.39 -3.54
C LEU A 452 14.46 10.45 -2.94
#